data_AF-A0A7C1GDQ1-F1
#
_entry.id   AF-A0A7C1GDQ1-F1
#
_cell.length_a   1.000
_cell.length_b   1.000
_cell.length_c   1.000
_cell.angle_alpha   90.00
_cell.angle_beta   90.00
_cell.angle_gamma   90.00
#
_symmetry.space_group_name_H-M   'P 1'
#
loop_
_entity.id
_entity.type
_entity.pdbx_description
1 polymer ?
#
loop_
_entity_poly.entity_id
_entity_poly.type
_entity_poly.pdbx_seq_one_letter_code
_entity_poly.pdbx_strand_id
1 'polypeptide(L)'
;MDLQIEQLLEKYWNGETLLAEEKKLKAYFGQHPGAPEAQYFRKIVDERLKIPEKPFVHPGRKIQRGWLSVAAAVLIVLLSLPFVFQQRPARDPFAVNNPEEALKITRASLMMVSQGLNKGKAYTYELTKLDDAREVLAKE
;
A
#
# COMPACT_ATOMS: atom_id res chain seq x y z
N MET A 1 45.69 45.33 -3.66
CA MET A 1 44.81 44.47 -4.47
C MET A 1 43.69 45.34 -5.01
N ASP A 2 43.12 45.00 -6.18
CA ASP A 2 41.99 45.75 -6.73
C ASP A 2 40.75 45.54 -5.85
N LEU A 3 40.15 46.63 -5.36
CA LEU A 3 38.97 46.59 -4.48
C LEU A 3 37.79 45.78 -5.09
N GLN A 4 37.67 45.80 -6.42
CA GLN A 4 36.66 45.03 -7.15
C GLN A 4 36.89 43.52 -7.07
N ILE A 5 38.16 43.07 -7.01
CA ILE A 5 38.51 41.67 -6.89
C ILE A 5 38.29 41.18 -5.46
N GLU A 6 38.58 42.01 -4.45
CA GLU A 6 38.31 41.69 -3.05
C GLU A 6 36.81 41.52 -2.78
N GLN A 7 35.99 42.44 -3.27
CA GLN A 7 34.52 42.31 -3.18
C GLN A 7 34.00 41.08 -3.91
N LEU A 8 34.59 40.76 -5.06
CA LEU A 8 34.19 39.56 -5.81
C LEU A 8 34.60 38.27 -5.11
N LEU A 9 35.77 38.29 -4.46
CA LEU A 9 36.27 37.18 -3.66
C LEU A 9 35.39 36.95 -2.43
N GLU A 10 34.96 38.00 -1.74
CA GLU A 10 34.01 37.91 -0.62
C GLU A 10 32.68 37.27 -1.06
N LYS A 11 32.13 37.70 -2.21
CA LYS A 11 30.94 37.06 -2.80
C LYS A 11 31.17 35.59 -3.15
N TYR A 12 32.36 35.24 -3.65
CA TYR A 12 32.72 33.85 -3.96
C TYR A 12 32.72 33.00 -2.69
N TRP A 13 33.29 33.51 -1.59
CA TRP A 13 33.27 32.83 -0.30
C TRP A 13 31.84 32.69 0.27
N ASN A 14 30.97 33.67 0.02
CA ASN A 14 29.55 33.60 0.39
C ASN A 14 28.71 32.71 -0.55
N GLY A 15 29.28 32.21 -1.66
CA GLY A 15 28.58 31.37 -2.64
C GLY A 15 27.56 32.13 -3.50
N GLU A 16 27.71 33.45 -3.63
CA GLU A 16 26.78 34.33 -4.36
C GLU A 16 27.26 34.66 -5.78
N THR A 17 28.35 34.06 -6.26
CA THR A 17 28.95 34.38 -7.56
C THR A 17 28.23 33.74 -8.75
N LEU A 18 28.30 34.42 -9.88
CA LEU A 18 27.86 33.89 -11.18
C LEU A 18 29.06 33.29 -11.95
N LEU A 19 28.79 32.33 -12.85
CA LEU A 19 29.81 31.69 -13.70
C LEU A 19 30.67 32.69 -14.51
N ALA A 20 30.10 33.83 -14.91
CA ALA A 20 30.84 34.86 -15.64
C ALA A 20 31.85 35.60 -14.74
N GLU A 21 31.52 35.75 -13.46
CA GLU A 21 32.38 36.41 -12.48
C GLU A 21 33.50 35.48 -12.01
N GLU A 22 33.21 34.20 -11.79
CA GLU A 22 34.22 33.18 -11.47
C GLU A 22 35.28 33.06 -12.57
N LYS A 23 34.88 33.19 -13.85
CA LYS A 23 35.82 33.24 -14.98
C LYS A 23 36.77 34.45 -14.88
N LYS A 24 36.28 35.61 -14.43
CA LYS A 24 37.12 36.80 -14.21
C LYS A 24 38.09 36.57 -13.06
N LEU A 25 37.61 36.02 -11.94
CA LEU A 25 38.44 35.68 -10.77
C LEU A 25 39.56 34.72 -11.16
N LYS A 26 39.23 33.68 -11.94
CA LYS A 26 40.20 32.71 -12.48
C LYS A 26 41.23 33.35 -13.41
N ALA A 27 40.81 34.24 -14.30
CA ALA A 27 41.73 34.95 -15.20
C ALA A 27 42.67 35.88 -14.42
N TYR A 28 42.15 36.59 -13.42
CA TYR A 28 42.91 37.50 -12.58
C TYR A 28 44.01 36.78 -11.78
N PHE A 29 43.66 35.69 -11.08
CA PHE A 29 44.65 34.90 -10.32
C PHE A 29 45.61 34.10 -11.19
N GLY A 30 45.27 33.87 -12.47
CA GLY A 30 46.22 33.35 -13.46
C GLY A 30 47.31 34.35 -13.82
N GLN A 31 47.00 35.65 -13.82
CA GLN A 31 47.95 36.73 -14.10
C GLN A 31 48.73 37.19 -12.85
N HIS A 32 48.13 37.06 -11.66
CA HIS A 32 48.71 37.48 -10.38
C HIS A 32 48.94 36.30 -9.42
N PRO A 33 49.96 35.44 -9.67
CA PRO A 33 50.20 34.23 -8.88
C PRO A 33 50.77 34.48 -7.47
N GLY A 34 51.12 35.73 -7.14
CA GLY A 34 51.72 36.11 -5.85
C GLY A 34 50.72 36.25 -4.69
N ALA A 35 49.42 36.25 -4.96
CA ALA A 35 48.40 36.35 -3.93
C ALA A 35 48.23 35.03 -3.14
N PRO A 36 48.03 35.07 -1.81
CA PRO A 36 47.72 33.88 -1.01
C PRO A 36 46.55 33.06 -1.55
N GLU A 37 45.52 33.74 -2.05
CA GLU A 37 44.30 33.15 -2.61
C GLU A 37 44.56 32.47 -3.96
N ALA A 38 45.52 32.98 -4.74
CA ALA A 38 45.94 32.34 -5.98
C ALA A 38 46.51 30.94 -5.72
N GLN A 39 47.22 30.75 -4.59
CA GLN A 39 47.74 29.45 -4.20
C GLN A 39 46.62 28.46 -3.87
N TYR A 40 45.54 28.92 -3.22
CA TYR A 40 44.37 28.10 -2.92
C TYR A 40 43.73 27.58 -4.21
N PHE A 41 43.41 28.47 -5.16
CA PHE A 41 42.81 28.08 -6.44
C PHE A 41 43.72 27.14 -7.25
N ARG A 42 45.03 27.35 -7.19
CA ARG A 42 46.00 26.48 -7.87
C ARG A 42 46.00 25.07 -7.30
N LYS A 43 46.00 24.91 -5.96
CA LYS A 43 45.93 23.59 -5.32
C LYS A 43 44.70 22.79 -5.75
N ILE A 44 43.53 23.44 -5.85
CA ILE A 44 42.30 22.78 -6.32
C ILE A 44 42.45 22.28 -7.75
N VAL A 45 43.01 23.10 -8.64
CA VAL A 45 43.25 22.70 -10.03
C VAL A 45 44.25 21.55 -10.09
N ASP A 46 45.32 21.62 -9.33
CA ASP A 46 46.33 20.57 -9.28
C ASP A 46 45.75 19.25 -8.74
N GLU A 47 44.90 19.29 -7.72
CA GLU A 47 44.19 18.11 -7.21
C GLU A 47 43.19 17.55 -8.23
N ARG A 48 42.47 18.40 -8.96
CA ARG A 48 41.57 17.96 -10.04
C ARG A 48 42.31 17.22 -11.16
N LEU A 49 43.55 17.60 -11.44
CA LEU A 49 44.38 16.97 -12.48
C LEU A 49 44.96 15.62 -12.02
N LYS A 50 44.97 15.32 -10.72
CA LYS A 50 45.37 14.00 -10.22
C LYS A 50 44.30 12.98 -10.60
N ILE A 51 44.66 12.09 -11.52
CA ILE A 51 43.84 10.92 -11.84
C ILE A 51 43.92 9.98 -10.63
N PRO A 52 42.80 9.56 -10.04
CA PRO A 52 42.84 8.63 -8.91
C PRO A 52 43.47 7.31 -9.36
N GLU A 53 44.42 6.78 -8.58
CA GLU A 53 45.09 5.50 -8.89
C GLU A 53 44.12 4.32 -9.01
N LYS A 54 42.96 4.42 -8.35
CA LYS A 54 41.91 3.41 -8.41
C LYS A 54 40.62 4.04 -8.94
N PRO A 55 40.14 3.65 -10.13
CA PRO A 55 38.84 4.09 -10.59
C PRO A 55 37.76 3.53 -9.67
N PHE A 56 36.75 4.34 -9.37
CA PHE A 56 35.56 3.88 -8.66
C PHE A 56 34.84 2.82 -9.50
N VAL A 57 34.67 1.62 -8.94
CA VAL A 57 33.85 0.56 -9.55
C VAL A 57 32.49 0.60 -8.89
N HIS A 58 31.45 1.00 -9.63
CA HIS A 58 30.10 0.95 -9.11
C HIS A 58 29.72 -0.51 -8.83
N PRO A 59 29.23 -0.86 -7.63
CA PRO A 59 28.70 -2.20 -7.38
C PRO A 59 27.44 -2.32 -8.25
N GLY A 60 27.55 -3.00 -9.39
CA GLY A 60 26.44 -3.16 -10.32
C GLY A 60 25.20 -3.70 -9.59
N ARG A 61 24.00 -3.34 -10.08
CA ARG A 61 22.76 -3.86 -9.51
C ARG A 61 22.74 -5.39 -9.70
N LYS A 62 22.70 -6.14 -8.60
CA LYS A 62 22.54 -7.60 -8.66
C LYS A 62 21.14 -7.91 -9.19
N ILE A 63 21.05 -8.27 -10.47
CA ILE A 63 19.81 -8.77 -11.06
C ILE A 63 19.60 -10.17 -10.46
N GLN A 64 18.75 -10.24 -9.43
CA GLN A 64 18.32 -11.53 -8.90
C GLN A 64 17.52 -12.26 -9.97
N ARG A 65 17.62 -13.59 -9.94
CA ARG A 65 17.10 -14.54 -10.92
C ARG A 65 15.59 -14.35 -11.18
N GLY A 66 15.23 -13.45 -12.09
CA GLY A 66 13.83 -13.12 -12.41
C GLY A 66 13.01 -14.33 -12.88
N TRP A 67 13.66 -15.33 -13.47
CA TRP A 67 13.04 -16.60 -13.83
C TRP A 67 12.48 -17.39 -12.64
N LEU A 68 13.04 -17.24 -11.43
CA LEU A 68 12.49 -17.86 -10.22
C LEU A 68 11.13 -17.25 -9.84
N SER A 69 10.94 -15.94 -10.07
CA SER A 69 9.67 -15.26 -9.82
C SER A 69 8.60 -15.75 -10.81
N VAL A 70 8.95 -15.88 -12.08
CA VAL A 70 8.06 -16.45 -13.11
C VAL A 70 7.71 -17.90 -12.80
N ALA A 71 8.69 -18.73 -12.43
CA ALA A 71 8.46 -20.13 -12.07
C ALA A 71 7.55 -20.27 -10.84
N ALA A 72 7.74 -19.44 -9.81
CA ALA A 72 6.89 -19.45 -8.62
C ALA A 72 5.44 -19.08 -8.94
N ALA A 73 5.20 -18.06 -9.78
CA ALA A 73 3.86 -17.67 -10.19
C ALA A 73 3.14 -18.80 -10.96
N VAL A 74 3.84 -19.45 -11.90
CA VAL A 74 3.29 -20.59 -12.65
C VAL A 74 2.94 -21.75 -11.71
N LEU A 75 3.81 -22.05 -10.74
CA LEU A 75 3.54 -23.09 -9.75
C LEU A 75 2.31 -22.79 -8.88
N ILE A 76 2.15 -21.55 -8.40
CA ILE A 76 0.97 -21.14 -7.61
C ILE A 76 -0.31 -21.32 -8.42
N VAL A 77 -0.30 -20.97 -9.70
CA VAL A 77 -1.46 -21.18 -10.59
C VAL A 77 -1.73 -22.69 -10.74
N LEU A 78 -0.72 -23.49 -11.08
CA LEU A 78 -0.88 -24.93 -11.28
C LEU A 78 -1.40 -25.65 -10.02
N LEU A 79 -0.91 -25.29 -8.84
CA LEU A 79 -1.33 -25.86 -7.57
C LEU A 79 -2.74 -25.43 -7.16
N SER A 80 -3.20 -24.25 -7.58
CA SER A 80 -4.53 -23.74 -7.24
C SER A 80 -5.65 -24.20 -8.18
N LEU A 81 -5.34 -24.59 -9.42
CA LEU A 81 -6.31 -25.13 -10.39
C LEU A 81 -7.25 -26.22 -9.81
N PRO A 82 -6.76 -27.32 -9.18
CA PRO A 82 -7.65 -28.36 -8.67
C PRO A 82 -8.62 -27.84 -7.60
N PHE A 83 -8.20 -26.88 -6.77
CA PHE A 83 -9.03 -26.31 -5.71
C PHE A 83 -10.17 -25.43 -6.26
N VAL A 84 -9.95 -24.75 -7.39
CA VAL A 84 -10.98 -23.97 -8.08
C VAL A 84 -12.00 -24.88 -8.77
N PHE A 85 -11.54 -25.93 -9.46
CA PHE A 85 -12.44 -26.85 -10.16
C PHE A 85 -13.21 -27.80 -9.22
N GLN A 86 -12.67 -28.07 -8.02
CA GLN A 86 -13.32 -28.89 -7.00
C GLN A 86 -14.40 -28.12 -6.20
N GLN A 87 -14.36 -26.79 -6.19
CA GLN A 87 -15.45 -25.94 -5.67
C GLN A 87 -16.65 -25.94 -6.63
N ARG A 88 -17.27 -27.10 -6.83
CA ARG A 88 -18.65 -27.15 -7.28
C ARG A 88 -19.50 -26.89 -6.04
N PRO A 89 -20.36 -25.86 -6.00
CA PRO A 89 -21.31 -25.74 -4.91
C PRO A 89 -22.08 -27.06 -4.85
N ALA A 90 -22.11 -27.71 -3.68
CA ALA A 90 -22.89 -28.91 -3.49
C ALA A 90 -24.31 -28.60 -3.99
N ARG A 91 -24.79 -29.34 -4.98
CA ARG A 91 -26.13 -29.15 -5.55
C ARG A 91 -27.11 -29.42 -4.41
N ASP A 92 -27.67 -28.38 -3.85
CA ASP A 92 -28.59 -28.48 -2.72
C ASP A 92 -29.77 -29.37 -3.14
N PRO A 93 -29.97 -30.55 -2.52
CA PRO A 93 -31.06 -31.46 -2.87
C PRO A 93 -32.45 -30.81 -2.74
N PHE A 94 -32.55 -29.71 -1.99
CA PHE A 94 -33.79 -28.98 -1.74
C PHE A 94 -33.93 -27.72 -2.62
N ALA A 95 -32.97 -27.42 -3.50
CA ALA A 95 -33.08 -26.29 -4.40
C ALA A 95 -34.13 -26.53 -5.48
N VAL A 96 -35.27 -25.86 -5.34
CA VAL A 96 -36.33 -25.83 -6.35
C VAL A 96 -35.95 -24.81 -7.43
N ASN A 97 -35.54 -25.30 -8.60
CA ASN A 97 -35.02 -24.46 -9.69
C ASN A 97 -36.10 -23.64 -10.41
N ASN A 98 -37.38 -24.02 -10.29
CA ASN A 98 -38.49 -23.30 -10.90
C ASN A 98 -39.07 -22.27 -9.91
N PRO A 99 -39.06 -20.96 -10.25
CA PRO A 99 -39.51 -19.91 -9.33
C PRO A 99 -40.99 -20.04 -8.94
N GLU A 100 -41.86 -20.50 -9.84
CA GLU A 100 -43.29 -20.64 -9.56
C GLU A 100 -43.56 -21.77 -8.55
N GLU A 101 -42.85 -22.88 -8.69
CA GLU A 101 -42.95 -24.03 -7.79
C GLU A 101 -42.36 -23.73 -6.42
N ALA A 102 -41.21 -23.05 -6.37
CA ALA A 102 -40.59 -22.60 -5.13
C ALA A 102 -41.57 -21.73 -4.32
N LEU A 103 -42.17 -20.74 -4.98
CA LEU A 103 -43.13 -19.83 -4.38
C LEU A 103 -44.40 -20.56 -3.90
N LYS A 104 -44.87 -21.58 -4.63
CA LYS A 104 -46.01 -22.41 -4.21
C LYS A 104 -45.70 -23.18 -2.93
N ILE A 105 -44.53 -23.84 -2.87
CA ILE A 105 -44.09 -24.60 -1.70
C ILE A 105 -43.92 -23.66 -0.50
N THR A 106 -43.24 -22.53 -0.68
CA THR A 106 -43.06 -21.54 0.40
C THR A 106 -44.39 -21.02 0.94
N ARG A 107 -45.35 -20.69 0.07
CA ARG A 107 -46.69 -20.24 0.50
C ARG A 107 -47.41 -21.33 1.31
N ALA A 108 -47.32 -22.58 0.88
CA ALA A 108 -47.90 -23.70 1.61
C ALA A 108 -47.24 -23.88 3.00
N SER A 109 -45.91 -23.84 3.07
CA SER A 109 -45.16 -23.93 4.34
C SER A 109 -45.51 -22.78 5.29
N LEU A 110 -45.56 -21.54 4.80
CA LEU A 110 -45.92 -20.37 5.60
C LEU A 110 -47.36 -20.46 6.12
N MET A 111 -48.28 -20.97 5.30
CA MET A 111 -49.66 -21.19 5.72
C MET A 111 -49.76 -22.23 6.84
N MET A 112 -49.02 -23.34 6.75
CA MET A 112 -48.97 -24.35 7.81
C MET A 112 -48.43 -23.77 9.12
N VAL A 113 -47.34 -23.00 9.05
CA VAL A 113 -46.76 -22.32 10.22
C VAL A 113 -47.78 -21.37 10.85
N SER A 114 -48.46 -20.55 10.03
CA SER A 114 -49.50 -19.63 10.49
C SER A 114 -50.65 -20.36 11.19
N GLN A 115 -51.11 -21.49 10.65
CA GLN A 115 -52.13 -22.32 11.29
C GLN A 115 -51.66 -22.86 12.64
N GLY A 116 -50.41 -23.33 12.72
CA GLY A 116 -49.80 -23.78 13.98
C GLY A 116 -49.75 -22.67 15.04
N LEU A 117 -49.31 -21.46 14.65
CA LEU A 117 -49.27 -20.30 15.53
C LEU A 117 -50.67 -19.88 16.02
N ASN A 118 -51.66 -19.86 15.13
CA ASN A 118 -53.04 -19.50 15.49
C ASN A 118 -53.64 -20.50 16.49
N LYS A 119 -53.39 -21.80 16.31
CA LYS A 119 -53.79 -22.84 17.27
C LYS A 119 -53.06 -22.68 18.60
N GLY A 120 -51.74 -22.45 18.56
CA GLY A 120 -50.92 -22.20 19.74
C GLY A 120 -51.44 -21.02 20.57
N LYS A 121 -51.83 -19.92 19.92
CA LYS A 121 -52.42 -18.74 20.58
C LYS A 121 -53.70 -19.08 21.35
N ALA A 122 -54.52 -19.99 20.84
CA ALA A 122 -55.74 -20.43 21.53
C ALA A 122 -55.38 -21.23 22.80
N TYR A 123 -54.45 -22.17 22.73
CA TYR A 123 -54.00 -22.93 23.91
C TYR A 123 -53.35 -22.01 24.96
N THR A 124 -52.54 -21.04 24.55
CA THR A 124 -51.95 -20.08 25.52
C THR A 124 -53.01 -19.24 26.22
N TYR A 125 -54.11 -18.90 25.53
CA TYR A 125 -55.22 -18.16 26.14
C TYR A 125 -56.00 -19.00 27.16
N GLU A 126 -56.11 -20.31 26.94
CA GLU A 126 -56.67 -21.23 27.93
C GLU A 126 -55.75 -21.38 29.15
N LEU A 127 -54.44 -21.50 28.93
CA LEU A 127 -53.45 -21.60 30.00
C LEU A 127 -53.42 -20.33 30.87
N THR A 128 -53.51 -19.14 30.28
CA THR A 128 -53.58 -17.89 31.05
C THR A 128 -54.80 -17.83 31.96
N LYS A 129 -55.96 -18.34 31.53
CA LYS A 129 -57.16 -18.41 32.39
C LYS A 129 -56.98 -19.35 33.57
N LEU A 130 -56.26 -20.46 33.38
CA LEU A 130 -55.97 -21.41 34.45
C LEU A 130 -55.00 -20.82 35.46
N ASP A 131 -53.97 -20.10 35.00
CA ASP A 131 -53.04 -19.37 35.87
C ASP A 131 -53.74 -18.26 36.66
N ASP A 132 -54.60 -17.46 36.01
CA ASP A 132 -55.40 -16.42 36.68
C ASP A 132 -56.29 -17.03 37.78
N ALA A 133 -56.97 -18.13 37.48
CA ALA A 133 -57.83 -18.84 38.44
C ALA A 133 -57.03 -19.40 39.63
N ARG A 134 -55.83 -19.94 39.37
CA ARG A 134 -54.93 -20.43 40.40
C ARG A 134 -54.42 -19.31 41.30
N GLU A 135 -54.09 -18.14 40.74
CA GLU A 135 -53.64 -16.98 41.52
C GLU A 135 -54.72 -16.46 42.46
N VAL A 136 -55.99 -16.44 42.02
CA VAL A 136 -57.14 -16.08 42.86
C VAL A 136 -57.28 -17.06 44.04
N LEU A 137 -57.21 -18.37 43.78
CA LEU A 137 -57.30 -19.41 44.82
C LEU A 137 -56.12 -19.43 45.79
N ALA A 138 -54.95 -18.93 45.39
CA ALA A 138 -53.76 -18.88 46.24
C ALA A 138 -53.70 -17.64 47.16
N LYS A 139 -54.61 -16.67 46.99
CA LYS A 139 -54.71 -15.44 47.79
C LYS A 139 -55.77 -15.51 48.90
N GLU A 140 -56.61 -16.55 48.92
CA GLU A 140 -57.48 -16.90 50.06
C GLU A 140 -56.75 -17.80 51.07
#